data_AF-A0A504JPK6-F1
#
_entry.id   AF-A0A504JPK6-F1
#
_cell.length_a   1.000
_cell.length_b   1.000
_cell.length_c   1.000
_cell.angle_alpha   90.00
_cell.angle_beta   90.00
_cell.angle_gamma   90.00
#
_symmetry.space_group_name_H-M   'P 1'
#
loop_
_entity.id
_entity.type
_entity.pdbx_description
1 polymer ?
#
loop_
_entity_poly.entity_id
_entity_poly.type
_entity_poly.pdbx_seq_one_letter_code
_entity_poly.pdbx_strand_id
1 'polypeptide(L)'
;MENMYSDKSDKNPYKPFYKMALLGLGLIAFGIFIYFDLKAWENSNEQKYMNSLLWGLYDLGGKLTVSGFFWVIGLALILMGAKKSKELKRLSTNKKK
;
A
#
# COMPACT_ATOMS: atom_id res chain seq x y z
N MET A 1 -19.37 35.22 -10.62
CA MET A 1 -17.97 34.74 -10.53
C MET A 1 -18.02 33.22 -10.52
N GLU A 2 -17.78 32.61 -11.68
CA GLU A 2 -17.73 31.15 -11.81
C GLU A 2 -16.45 30.64 -11.14
N ASN A 3 -16.61 29.81 -10.12
CA ASN A 3 -15.50 29.18 -9.44
C ASN A 3 -14.83 28.18 -10.40
N MET A 4 -13.73 28.62 -11.04
CA MET A 4 -12.84 27.87 -11.94
C MET A 4 -12.26 26.58 -11.32
N TYR A 5 -12.49 26.35 -10.02
CA TYR A 5 -12.15 25.14 -9.27
C TYR A 5 -13.27 24.08 -9.21
N SER A 6 -14.47 24.37 -9.70
CA SER A 6 -15.60 23.44 -9.63
C SER A 6 -15.48 22.25 -10.59
N ASP A 7 -14.72 22.40 -11.69
CA ASP A 7 -14.65 21.41 -12.76
C ASP A 7 -13.51 20.38 -12.65
N LYS A 8 -12.60 20.54 -11.67
CA LYS A 8 -11.56 19.53 -11.39
C LYS A 8 -11.92 18.58 -10.26
N SER A 9 -13.18 18.61 -9.79
CA SER A 9 -13.69 17.62 -8.85
C SER A 9 -13.94 16.32 -9.61
N ASP A 10 -12.90 15.50 -9.71
CA ASP A 10 -12.91 14.13 -10.22
C ASP A 10 -14.22 13.43 -9.79
N LYS A 11 -15.12 13.15 -10.75
CA LYS A 11 -16.54 12.79 -10.51
C LYS A 11 -16.74 11.50 -9.69
N ASN A 12 -15.68 10.74 -9.42
CA ASN A 12 -15.75 9.50 -8.67
C ASN A 12 -15.02 9.60 -7.31
N PRO A 13 -15.75 9.77 -6.18
CA PRO A 13 -15.16 9.86 -4.84
C PRO A 13 -14.45 8.57 -4.39
N TYR A 14 -14.62 7.45 -5.11
CA TYR A 14 -13.98 6.16 -4.82
C TYR A 14 -12.67 5.94 -5.58
N LYS A 15 -12.32 6.79 -6.55
CA LYS A 15 -11.06 6.71 -7.32
C LYS A 15 -9.80 6.64 -6.44
N PRO A 16 -9.65 7.41 -5.34
CA PRO A 16 -8.50 7.27 -4.45
C PRO A 16 -8.48 5.95 -3.69
N PHE A 17 -9.63 5.37 -3.36
CA PHE A 17 -9.67 4.02 -2.78
C PHE A 17 -9.15 2.98 -3.75
N TYR A 18 -9.62 2.95 -5.00
CA TYR A 18 -9.15 1.95 -5.97
C TYR A 18 -7.64 2.02 -6.23
N LYS A 19 -7.08 3.24 -6.35
CA LYS A 19 -5.63 3.43 -6.52
C LYS A 19 -4.83 2.89 -5.33
N MET A 20 -5.24 3.26 -4.12
CA MET A 20 -4.57 2.83 -2.89
C MET A 20 -4.79 1.34 -2.61
N ALA A 21 -5.94 0.80 -2.98
CA ALA A 21 -6.25 -0.62 -2.87
C ALA A 21 -5.39 -1.46 -3.81
N LEU A 22 -5.24 -1.03 -5.07
CA LEU A 22 -4.37 -1.70 -6.03
C LEU A 22 -2.91 -1.69 -5.57
N LEU A 23 -2.40 -0.54 -5.11
CA LEU A 23 -1.05 -0.43 -4.56
C LEU A 23 -0.87 -1.28 -3.29
N GLY A 24 -1.84 -1.26 -2.38
CA GLY A 24 -1.81 -2.03 -1.15
C GLY A 24 -1.82 -3.54 -1.39
N LEU A 25 -2.67 -4.02 -2.31
CA LEU A 25 -2.69 -5.42 -2.74
C LEU A 25 -1.37 -5.80 -3.42
N GLY A 26 -0.80 -4.92 -4.25
CA GLY A 26 0.52 -5.13 -4.85
C GLY A 26 1.62 -5.30 -3.81
N LEU A 27 1.61 -4.48 -2.75
CA LEU A 27 2.58 -4.59 -1.64
C LEU A 27 2.39 -5.87 -0.83
N ILE A 28 1.15 -6.29 -0.58
CA ILE A 28 0.86 -7.56 0.11
C ILE A 28 1.39 -8.73 -0.73
N ALA A 29 1.07 -8.77 -2.02
CA ALA A 29 1.57 -9.79 -2.93
C ALA A 29 3.11 -9.80 -3.00
N PHE A 30 3.73 -8.61 -3.04
CA PHE A 30 5.18 -8.47 -2.99
C PHE A 30 5.78 -8.98 -1.68
N GLY A 31 5.14 -8.71 -0.53
CA GLY A 31 5.56 -9.24 0.77
C GLY A 31 5.52 -10.77 0.81
N ILE A 32 4.47 -11.38 0.25
CA ILE A 32 4.37 -12.83 0.09
C ILE A 32 5.48 -13.36 -0.81
N PHE A 33 5.73 -12.71 -1.95
CA PHE A 33 6.80 -13.08 -2.87
C PHE A 33 8.16 -13.05 -2.17
N ILE A 34 8.49 -11.96 -1.46
CA ILE A 34 9.74 -11.83 -0.70
C ILE A 34 9.87 -12.90 0.38
N TYR A 35 8.78 -13.29 1.03
CA TYR A 35 8.81 -14.37 2.02
C TYR A 35 9.27 -15.70 1.40
N PHE A 36 8.69 -16.09 0.27
CA PHE A 36 9.06 -17.33 -0.42
C PHE A 36 10.46 -17.25 -1.02
N ASP A 37 10.81 -16.10 -1.59
CA ASP A 37 12.13 -15.84 -2.15
C ASP A 37 13.24 -15.88 -1.07
N LEU A 38 12.97 -15.33 0.12
CA LEU A 38 13.87 -15.46 1.28
C LEU A 38 13.95 -16.90 1.79
N LYS A 39 12.81 -17.60 1.89
CA LYS A 39 12.78 -19.00 2.32
C LYS A 39 13.53 -19.91 1.34
N ALA A 40 13.42 -19.68 0.04
CA ALA A 40 14.15 -20.40 -0.98
C ALA A 40 15.65 -20.13 -0.86
N TRP A 41 16.03 -18.86 -0.65
CA TRP A 41 17.41 -18.47 -0.45
C TRP A 41 18.04 -19.08 0.82
N GLU A 42 17.34 -19.03 1.96
CA GLU A 42 17.80 -19.63 3.22
C GLU A 42 18.06 -21.14 3.09
N ASN A 43 17.36 -21.81 2.16
CA ASN A 43 17.54 -23.24 1.85
C ASN A 43 18.55 -23.50 0.72
N SER A 44 19.09 -22.45 0.11
CA SER A 44 20.10 -22.51 -0.96
C SER A 44 21.48 -22.19 -0.39
N ASN A 45 22.54 -22.72 -1.01
CA ASN A 45 23.91 -22.31 -0.70
C ASN A 45 24.35 -21.05 -1.46
N GLU A 46 23.41 -20.30 -2.03
CA GLU A 46 23.69 -19.13 -2.86
C GLU A 46 23.81 -17.85 -2.03
N GLN A 47 24.62 -16.89 -2.50
CA GLN A 47 24.68 -15.56 -1.89
C GLN A 47 23.55 -14.69 -2.45
N LYS A 48 22.79 -14.07 -1.56
CA LYS A 48 21.73 -13.14 -1.94
C LYS A 48 22.13 -11.70 -1.69
N TYR A 49 22.04 -10.91 -2.75
CA TYR A 49 22.18 -9.47 -2.66
C TYR A 49 20.85 -8.86 -2.21
N MET A 50 20.82 -8.33 -0.98
CA MET A 50 19.71 -7.54 -0.46
C MET A 50 20.17 -6.11 -0.20
N ASN A 51 19.28 -5.14 -0.32
CA ASN A 51 19.60 -3.76 0.04
C ASN A 51 19.71 -3.61 1.58
N SER A 52 20.36 -2.54 2.04
CA SER A 52 20.62 -2.33 3.48
C SER A 52 19.35 -2.29 4.35
N LEU A 53 18.22 -1.84 3.80
CA LEU A 53 16.94 -1.80 4.52
C LEU A 53 16.37 -3.20 4.73
N LEU A 54 16.28 -4.00 3.67
CA LEU A 54 15.83 -5.39 3.75
C LEU A 54 16.77 -6.21 4.63
N TRP A 55 18.08 -5.96 4.54
CA TRP A 55 19.07 -6.60 5.40
C TRP A 55 18.81 -6.28 6.88
N GLY A 56 18.60 -5.00 7.22
CA GLY A 56 18.29 -4.61 8.60
C GLY A 56 16.97 -5.18 9.11
N LEU A 57 15.92 -5.18 8.28
CA LEU A 57 14.65 -5.81 8.63
C LEU A 57 14.78 -7.33 8.81
N TYR A 58 15.59 -7.97 7.99
CA TYR A 58 15.89 -9.39 8.09
C TYR A 58 16.72 -9.71 9.33
N ASP A 59 17.72 -8.89 9.66
CA ASP A 59 18.56 -9.10 10.84
C ASP A 59 17.75 -9.00 12.15
N LEU A 60 16.73 -8.14 12.18
CA LEU A 60 15.85 -7.97 13.35
C LEU A 60 14.93 -9.15 13.65
N GLY A 61 14.50 -9.93 12.65
CA GLY A 61 13.55 -11.02 12.88
C GLY A 61 13.27 -11.92 11.68
N GLY A 62 14.23 -11.98 10.76
CA GLY A 62 14.24 -12.84 9.59
C GLY A 62 13.19 -12.47 8.55
N LYS A 63 12.87 -13.46 7.70
CA LYS A 63 11.89 -13.35 6.61
C LYS A 63 10.49 -12.90 7.03
N LEU A 64 10.07 -13.19 8.27
CA LEU A 64 8.77 -12.79 8.79
C LEU A 64 8.69 -11.27 9.01
N THR A 65 9.74 -10.65 9.53
CA THR A 65 9.81 -9.19 9.72
C THR A 65 9.78 -8.47 8.38
N VAL A 66 10.56 -8.93 7.40
CA VAL A 66 10.58 -8.34 6.06
C VAL A 66 9.21 -8.44 5.38
N SER A 67 8.59 -9.62 5.38
CA SER A 67 7.26 -9.83 4.81
C SER A 67 6.17 -9.02 5.54
N GLY A 68 6.21 -9.06 6.88
CA GLY A 68 5.29 -8.34 7.75
C GLY A 68 5.33 -6.82 7.53
N PHE A 69 6.51 -6.25 7.30
CA PHE A 69 6.67 -4.84 6.96
C PHE A 69 5.85 -4.43 5.72
N PHE A 70 5.98 -5.20 4.63
CA PHE A 70 5.22 -4.93 3.40
C PHE A 70 3.72 -5.16 3.58
N TRP A 71 3.33 -6.17 4.37
CA TRP A 71 1.93 -6.42 4.71
C TRP A 71 1.30 -5.26 5.49
N VAL A 72 1.98 -4.77 6.52
CA VAL A 72 1.49 -3.66 7.36
C VAL A 72 1.34 -2.39 6.52
N ILE A 73 2.31 -2.07 5.68
CA ILE A 73 2.23 -0.90 4.79
C ILE A 73 1.11 -1.06 3.76
N GLY A 74 0.99 -2.24 3.15
CA GLY A 74 -0.07 -2.52 2.18
C GLY A 74 -1.45 -2.36 2.79
N LEU A 75 -1.67 -2.90 3.99
CA LEU A 75 -2.94 -2.79 4.71
C LEU A 75 -3.21 -1.34 5.16
N ALA A 76 -2.19 -0.62 5.64
CA ALA A 76 -2.31 0.79 5.99
C ALA A 76 -2.74 1.66 4.80
N LEU A 77 -2.20 1.41 3.61
CA LEU A 77 -2.58 2.11 2.38
C LEU A 77 -4.04 1.86 2.00
N ILE A 78 -4.50 0.61 2.08
CA ILE A 78 -5.92 0.26 1.82
C ILE A 78 -6.83 1.03 2.79
N LEU A 79 -6.49 1.04 4.08
CA LEU A 79 -7.27 1.75 5.10
C LEU A 79 -7.26 3.26 4.89
N MET A 80 -6.12 3.85 4.54
CA MET A 80 -6.03 5.28 4.19
C MET A 80 -6.88 5.62 2.97
N GLY A 81 -6.83 4.80 1.91
CA GLY A 81 -7.67 4.96 0.72
C GLY A 81 -9.17 4.92 1.07
N ALA A 82 -9.56 4.03 1.99
CA ALA A 82 -10.93 3.88 2.45
C ALA A 82 -11.39 5.10 3.26
N LYS A 83 -10.55 5.60 4.18
CA LYS A 83 -10.82 6.82 4.96
C LYS A 83 -10.97 8.04 4.05
N LYS A 84 -10.02 8.24 3.12
CA LYS A 84 -10.04 9.37 2.17
C LYS A 84 -11.26 9.36 1.26
N SER A 85 -11.70 8.18 0.81
CA SER A 85 -12.90 8.08 -0.04
C SER A 85 -14.20 8.34 0.74
N LYS A 86 -14.26 7.94 2.02
CA LYS A 86 -15.38 8.30 2.91
C LYS A 86 -15.46 9.81 3.14
N GLU A 87 -14.32 10.48 3.32
CA GLU A 87 -14.24 11.93 3.48
C GLU A 87 -14.71 12.67 2.22
N LEU A 88 -14.21 12.27 1.04
CA LEU A 88 -14.64 12.84 -0.23
C LEU A 88 -16.12 12.62 -0.51
N LYS A 89 -16.67 11.44 -0.15
CA LYS A 89 -18.11 11.18 -0.24
C LYS A 89 -18.91 12.14 0.63
N ARG A 90 -18.51 12.35 1.90
CA ARG A 90 -19.19 13.30 2.80
C ARG A 90 -19.19 14.72 2.25
N LEU A 91 -18.06 15.18 1.75
CA LEU A 91 -17.93 16.51 1.14
C LEU A 91 -18.83 16.65 -0.10
N SER A 92 -18.91 15.61 -0.94
CA SER A 92 -19.79 15.63 -2.12
C SER A 92 -21.28 15.68 -1.77
N THR A 93 -21.69 15.01 -0.68
CA THR A 93 -23.09 15.02 -0.22
C THR A 93 -23.47 16.37 0.40
N ASN A 94 -22.57 17.00 1.18
CA ASN A 94 -22.82 18.32 1.77
C ASN A 94 -22.90 19.43 0.72
N LYS A 95 -22.17 19.30 -0.40
CA LYS A 95 -22.21 20.28 -1.49
C LYS A 95 -23.49 20.21 -2.34
N LYS A 96 -24.31 19.17 -2.16
CA LYS A 96 -25.60 18.96 -2.87
C LYS A 96 -26.83 19.40 -2.08
N LYS A 97 -26.68 19.74 -0.79
CA LYS A 97 -27.73 20.34 0.03
C LYS A 97 -27.62 21.86 -0.01
#